data_AF-X7EEC6-F1
#
_entry.id   AF-X7EEC6-F1
#
_cell.length_a   1.000
_cell.length_b   1.000
_cell.length_c   1.000
_cell.angle_alpha   90.00
_cell.angle_beta   90.00
_cell.angle_gamma   90.00
#
_symmetry.space_group_name_H-M   'P 1'
#
loop_
_entity.id
_entity.type
_entity.pdbx_description
1 polymer ?
#
loop_
_entity_poly.entity_id
_entity_poly.type
_entity_poly.pdbx_seq_one_letter_code
_entity_poly.pdbx_strand_id
1 'polypeptide(L)'
;MRIATFNIENLDDSPVDPDEDPPFEVRAAILRPMLERLRADIICFQEIHGQRDGEDAPRRLRALERLLDGTRYAGFEPSSTRTQAGQIEAERNLVVASHPDWAVEEAREIQNTLVNPPEYSRVTAEGDQDPMRVRWDLVAAGCGMTVLSSALRNRSAGVENSLTRKAALVKALL
;
A
#
# COMPACT_ATOMS: atom_id res chain seq x y z
N MET A 1 -2.00 -18.60 -3.53
CA MET A 1 -1.56 -17.21 -3.41
C MET A 1 -2.18 -16.40 -4.53
N ARG A 2 -3.13 -15.54 -4.19
CA ARG A 2 -3.76 -14.56 -5.07
C ARG A 2 -3.42 -13.17 -4.57
N ILE A 3 -2.96 -12.32 -5.47
CA ILE A 3 -2.61 -10.93 -5.17
C ILE A 3 -3.53 -10.04 -6.01
N ALA A 4 -4.11 -9.02 -5.40
CA ALA A 4 -4.93 -8.04 -6.09
C ALA A 4 -4.51 -6.62 -5.70
N THR A 5 -4.63 -5.69 -6.64
CA THR A 5 -4.51 -4.26 -6.38
C THR A 5 -5.88 -3.60 -6.53
N PHE A 6 -6.24 -2.68 -5.65
CA PHE A 6 -7.54 -2.03 -5.67
C PHE A 6 -7.40 -0.57 -5.26
N ASN A 7 -7.65 0.37 -6.18
CA ASN A 7 -7.74 1.79 -5.85
C ASN A 7 -9.14 2.06 -5.26
N ILE A 8 -9.20 2.74 -4.11
CA ILE A 8 -10.44 3.05 -3.40
C ILE A 8 -10.83 4.54 -3.51
N GLU A 9 -10.05 5.31 -4.29
CA GLU A 9 -10.37 6.70 -4.69
C GLU A 9 -10.55 7.61 -3.45
N ASN A 10 -9.46 7.96 -2.77
CA ASN A 10 -9.42 8.79 -1.55
C ASN A 10 -10.37 8.30 -0.44
N LEU A 11 -10.12 7.10 0.09
CA LEU A 11 -10.93 6.54 1.17
C LEU A 11 -10.73 7.32 2.47
N ASP A 12 -11.81 7.95 2.94
CA ASP A 12 -11.90 8.61 4.23
C ASP A 12 -13.30 8.37 4.84
N ASP A 13 -13.44 8.61 6.14
CA ASP A 13 -14.70 8.53 6.87
C ASP A 13 -15.09 9.84 7.55
N SER A 14 -14.39 10.93 7.21
CA SER A 14 -14.77 12.30 7.53
C SER A 14 -16.17 12.64 6.97
N PRO A 15 -16.99 13.42 7.70
CA PRO A 15 -18.25 13.93 7.17
C PRO A 15 -18.02 14.78 5.92
N VAL A 16 -18.88 14.60 4.91
CA VAL A 16 -18.86 15.32 3.63
C VAL A 16 -20.24 15.90 3.35
N ASP A 17 -20.31 16.93 2.50
CA ASP A 17 -21.57 17.38 1.92
C ASP A 17 -22.07 16.30 0.93
N PRO A 18 -23.24 15.67 1.16
CA PRO A 18 -23.76 14.63 0.28
C PRO A 18 -24.05 15.08 -1.16
N ASP A 19 -24.18 16.39 -1.40
CA ASP A 19 -24.35 16.95 -2.74
C ASP A 19 -23.00 17.07 -3.49
N GLU A 20 -21.87 17.03 -2.78
CA GLU A 20 -20.52 17.08 -3.35
C GLU A 20 -19.84 15.70 -3.43
N ASP A 21 -19.97 14.86 -2.40
CA ASP A 21 -19.34 13.53 -2.32
C ASP A 21 -20.24 12.52 -1.55
N PRO A 22 -20.42 11.27 -2.02
CA PRO A 22 -21.14 10.26 -1.26
C PRO A 22 -20.55 10.00 0.14
N PRO A 23 -21.39 9.95 1.19
CA PRO A 23 -20.95 9.56 2.52
C PRO A 23 -20.31 8.17 2.54
N PHE A 24 -19.42 7.95 3.52
CA PHE A 24 -18.68 6.70 3.69
C PHE A 24 -19.56 5.43 3.56
N GLU A 25 -20.72 5.39 4.21
CA GLU A 25 -21.59 4.20 4.19
C GLU A 25 -22.12 3.88 2.78
N VAL A 26 -22.38 4.90 1.96
CA VAL A 26 -22.81 4.72 0.56
C VAL A 26 -21.65 4.15 -0.26
N ARG A 27 -20.44 4.71 -0.09
CA ARG A 27 -19.22 4.20 -0.75
C ARG A 27 -18.94 2.75 -0.31
N ALA A 28 -18.99 2.47 0.99
CA ALA A 28 -18.73 1.14 1.55
C ALA A 28 -19.72 0.08 1.03
N ALA A 29 -21.00 0.43 0.90
CA ALA A 29 -22.02 -0.48 0.34
C ALA A 29 -21.69 -0.93 -1.10
N ILE A 30 -21.04 -0.08 -1.89
CA ILE A 30 -20.61 -0.39 -3.27
C ILE A 30 -19.28 -1.15 -3.27
N LEU A 31 -18.32 -0.70 -2.46
CA LEU A 31 -16.96 -1.23 -2.43
C LEU A 31 -16.89 -2.64 -1.84
N ARG A 32 -17.64 -2.95 -0.79
CA ARG A 32 -17.59 -4.26 -0.12
C ARG A 32 -17.88 -5.45 -1.07
N PRO A 33 -18.95 -5.44 -1.89
CA PRO A 33 -19.16 -6.47 -2.91
C PRO A 33 -18.02 -6.59 -3.93
N MET A 34 -17.37 -5.49 -4.29
CA MET A 34 -16.22 -5.50 -5.21
C MET A 34 -15.03 -6.18 -4.57
N LEU A 35 -14.74 -5.86 -3.30
CA LEU A 35 -13.67 -6.49 -2.52
C LEU A 35 -13.88 -8.01 -2.44
N GLU A 36 -15.09 -8.47 -2.12
CA GLU A 36 -15.40 -9.90 -2.00
C GLU A 36 -15.07 -10.70 -3.27
N ARG A 37 -15.28 -10.08 -4.44
CA ARG A 37 -15.01 -10.72 -5.74
C ARG A 37 -13.53 -10.93 -6.02
N LEU A 38 -12.64 -10.13 -5.44
CA LEU A 38 -11.19 -10.22 -5.66
C LEU A 38 -10.62 -11.55 -5.12
N ARG A 39 -11.16 -12.03 -3.99
CA ARG A 39 -10.75 -13.29 -3.33
C ARG A 39 -9.23 -13.40 -3.16
N ALA A 40 -8.60 -12.29 -2.77
CA ALA A 40 -7.15 -12.18 -2.65
C ALA A 40 -6.65 -12.72 -1.30
N ASP A 41 -5.45 -13.30 -1.29
CA ASP A 41 -4.71 -13.66 -0.06
C ASP A 41 -3.85 -12.47 0.42
N ILE A 42 -3.44 -11.60 -0.51
CA ILE A 42 -2.74 -10.34 -0.28
C ILE A 42 -3.41 -9.27 -1.16
N ILE A 43 -3.80 -8.15 -0.58
CA ILE A 43 -4.44 -7.05 -1.30
C ILE A 43 -3.68 -5.75 -1.09
N CYS A 44 -3.44 -5.02 -2.17
CA CYS A 44 -2.78 -3.72 -2.15
C CYS A 44 -3.82 -2.63 -2.43
N PHE A 45 -4.12 -1.81 -1.44
CA PHE A 45 -5.00 -0.66 -1.53
C PHE A 45 -4.24 0.60 -1.91
N GLN A 46 -4.88 1.42 -2.74
CA GLN A 46 -4.37 2.73 -3.14
C GLN A 46 -5.34 3.83 -2.73
N GLU A 47 -4.79 5.02 -2.51
CA GLU A 47 -5.51 6.23 -2.14
C GLU A 47 -6.30 6.12 -0.84
N ILE A 48 -5.64 5.65 0.23
CA ILE A 48 -6.24 5.61 1.56
C ILE A 48 -5.79 6.83 2.37
N HIS A 49 -6.72 7.57 2.96
CA HIS A 49 -6.39 8.68 3.85
C HIS A 49 -6.19 8.19 5.28
N GLY A 50 -5.28 8.84 6.02
CA GLY A 50 -5.04 8.57 7.43
C GLY A 50 -5.85 9.51 8.31
N GLN A 51 -6.67 8.99 9.20
CA GLN A 51 -7.54 9.77 10.11
C GLN A 51 -6.91 9.95 11.49
N ARG A 52 -7.30 11.02 12.20
CA ARG A 52 -6.95 11.23 13.63
C ARG A 52 -8.23 11.33 14.45
N ASP A 53 -8.22 10.78 15.66
CA ASP A 53 -9.32 10.91 16.63
C ASP A 53 -9.28 12.23 17.43
N GLY A 54 -8.24 13.04 17.21
CA GLY A 54 -8.01 14.33 17.85
C GLY A 54 -6.73 14.98 17.33
N GLU A 55 -6.48 16.23 17.69
CA GLU A 55 -5.36 17.03 17.15
C GLU A 55 -3.98 16.35 17.38
N ASP A 56 -3.79 15.81 18.59
CA ASP A 56 -2.55 15.15 19.03
C ASP A 56 -2.54 13.62 18.84
N ALA A 57 -3.61 13.04 18.30
CA ALA A 57 -3.69 11.59 18.13
C ALA A 57 -2.88 11.13 16.90
N PRO A 58 -2.17 9.98 16.98
CA PRO A 58 -1.50 9.42 15.82
C PRO A 58 -2.53 9.06 14.73
N ARG A 59 -2.12 9.18 13.47
CA ARG A 59 -2.97 8.79 12.34
C ARG A 59 -3.21 7.27 12.32
N ARG A 60 -4.43 6.89 11.98
CA ARG A 60 -4.88 5.50 11.78
C ARG A 60 -5.58 5.37 10.44
N LEU A 61 -5.75 4.14 9.96
CA LEU A 61 -6.48 3.84 8.73
C LEU A 61 -7.94 3.45 9.08
N ARG A 62 -8.61 4.28 9.89
CA ARG A 62 -9.93 3.99 10.48
C ARG A 62 -10.98 3.71 9.41
N ALA A 63 -10.97 4.49 8.32
CA ALA A 63 -11.90 4.28 7.21
C ALA A 63 -11.68 2.93 6.52
N LEU A 64 -10.42 2.49 6.38
CA LEU A 64 -10.09 1.18 5.84
C LEU A 64 -10.53 0.06 6.79
N GLU A 65 -10.24 0.17 8.08
CA GLU A 65 -10.68 -0.79 9.10
C GLU A 65 -12.21 -0.99 9.05
N ARG A 66 -12.97 0.12 9.00
CA ARG A 66 -14.43 0.09 8.85
C ARG A 66 -14.87 -0.53 7.53
N LEU A 67 -14.18 -0.25 6.42
CA LEU A 67 -14.55 -0.79 5.11
C LEU A 67 -14.38 -2.31 5.07
N LEU A 68 -13.29 -2.83 5.65
CA LEU A 68 -12.97 -4.26 5.68
C LEU A 68 -13.81 -5.03 6.71
N ASP A 69 -14.36 -4.35 7.71
CA ASP A 69 -15.27 -4.98 8.67
C ASP A 69 -16.49 -5.61 7.96
N GLY A 70 -16.85 -6.82 8.40
CA GLY A 70 -17.90 -7.63 7.78
C GLY A 70 -17.56 -8.21 6.40
N THR A 71 -16.34 -8.00 5.88
CA THR A 71 -15.83 -8.65 4.66
C THR A 71 -14.93 -9.84 4.99
N ARG A 72 -14.60 -10.66 4.01
CA ARG A 72 -13.58 -11.71 4.10
C ARG A 72 -12.18 -11.20 4.46
N TYR A 73 -11.94 -9.90 4.34
CA TYR A 73 -10.68 -9.25 4.68
C TYR A 73 -10.67 -8.71 6.10
N ALA A 74 -11.76 -8.89 6.86
CA ALA A 74 -11.77 -8.63 8.29
C ALA A 74 -10.64 -9.44 8.95
N GLY A 75 -9.78 -8.76 9.71
CA GLY A 75 -8.62 -9.36 10.36
C GLY A 75 -7.38 -9.56 9.48
N PHE A 76 -7.37 -9.08 8.23
CA PHE A 76 -6.13 -8.98 7.48
C PHE A 76 -5.19 -7.97 8.15
N GLU A 77 -3.90 -8.28 8.16
CA GLU A 77 -2.88 -7.44 8.78
C GLU A 77 -2.40 -6.36 7.79
N PRO A 78 -2.63 -5.06 8.05
CA PRO A 78 -2.24 -3.99 7.15
C PRO A 78 -0.79 -3.52 7.39
N SER A 79 -0.08 -3.25 6.31
CA SER A 79 1.18 -2.52 6.28
C SER A 79 1.01 -1.31 5.36
N SER A 80 1.26 -0.11 5.89
CA SER A 80 1.06 1.16 5.18
C SER A 80 2.38 1.84 4.91
N THR A 81 2.40 2.68 3.88
CA THR A 81 3.37 3.77 3.74
C THR A 81 3.37 4.67 4.97
N ARG A 82 4.56 5.20 5.30
CA ARG A 82 4.83 6.01 6.47
C ARG A 82 5.64 7.25 6.11
N THR A 83 5.38 8.31 6.85
CA THR A 83 6.23 9.50 6.94
C THR A 83 7.65 9.13 7.36
N GLN A 84 8.59 10.06 7.19
CA GLN A 84 9.94 9.93 7.74
C GLN A 84 9.97 9.73 9.27
N ALA A 85 8.92 10.17 9.97
CA ALA A 85 8.74 9.97 11.41
C ALA A 85 8.06 8.61 11.75
N GLY A 86 7.86 7.73 10.77
CA GLY A 86 7.23 6.42 10.94
C GLY A 86 5.72 6.45 11.16
N GLN A 87 5.07 7.59 10.96
CA GLN A 87 3.61 7.75 11.11
C GLN A 87 2.88 7.50 9.79
N ILE A 88 1.61 7.08 9.85
CA ILE A 88 0.72 7.01 8.68
C ILE A 88 0.62 8.38 8.03
N GLU A 89 0.65 8.44 6.69
CA GLU A 89 0.51 9.70 5.94
C GLU A 89 -0.91 10.25 6.05
N ALA A 90 -1.07 11.56 5.86
CA ALA A 90 -2.39 12.18 5.87
C ALA A 90 -3.26 11.67 4.71
N GLU A 91 -2.66 11.54 3.54
CA GLU A 91 -3.34 11.25 2.28
C GLU A 91 -2.52 10.25 1.47
N ARG A 92 -3.17 9.63 0.46
CA ARG A 92 -2.52 8.82 -0.57
C ARG A 92 -1.65 7.67 -0.02
N ASN A 93 -2.04 7.07 1.11
CA ASN A 93 -1.34 5.90 1.61
C ASN A 93 -1.51 4.72 0.64
N LEU A 94 -0.44 3.95 0.48
CA LEU A 94 -0.49 2.61 -0.09
C LEU A 94 -0.50 1.61 1.06
N VAL A 95 -1.49 0.72 1.07
CA VAL A 95 -1.67 -0.25 2.15
C VAL A 95 -1.67 -1.65 1.59
N VAL A 96 -0.75 -2.49 2.03
CA VAL A 96 -0.75 -3.92 1.72
C VAL A 96 -1.33 -4.67 2.90
N ALA A 97 -2.42 -5.39 2.70
CA ALA A 97 -3.05 -6.21 3.72
C ALA A 97 -2.92 -7.70 3.37
N SER A 98 -2.46 -8.50 4.32
CA SER A 98 -2.28 -9.96 4.13
C SER A 98 -3.18 -10.78 5.05
N HIS A 99 -3.56 -11.95 4.56
CA HIS A 99 -4.29 -12.93 5.35
C HIS A 99 -3.51 -13.30 6.63
N PRO A 100 -4.15 -13.45 7.81
CA PRO A 100 -3.47 -13.64 9.10
C PRO A 100 -2.60 -14.90 9.19
N ASP A 101 -2.87 -15.93 8.38
CA ASP A 101 -2.01 -17.12 8.28
C ASP A 101 -0.62 -16.86 7.66
N TRP A 102 -0.41 -15.66 7.10
CA TRP A 102 0.81 -15.26 6.39
C TRP A 102 1.58 -14.26 7.24
N ALA A 103 2.74 -14.66 7.76
CA ALA A 103 3.56 -13.70 8.49
C ALA A 103 4.34 -12.83 7.49
N VAL A 104 4.26 -11.52 7.69
CA VAL A 104 5.10 -10.55 6.99
C VAL A 104 6.45 -10.51 7.70
N GLU A 105 7.52 -10.87 6.99
CA GLU A 105 8.88 -10.87 7.56
C GLU A 105 9.56 -9.51 7.40
N GLU A 106 9.24 -8.82 6.30
CA GLU A 106 9.80 -7.52 5.98
C GLU A 106 8.79 -6.70 5.19
N ALA A 107 8.60 -5.46 5.60
CA ALA A 107 7.94 -4.43 4.81
C ALA A 107 8.93 -3.27 4.64
N ARG A 108 9.17 -2.88 3.40
CA ARG A 108 10.09 -1.79 3.05
C ARG A 108 9.46 -0.87 2.03
N GLU A 109 9.64 0.43 2.21
CA GLU A 109 9.27 1.42 1.21
C GLU A 109 10.43 1.61 0.25
N ILE A 110 10.17 1.37 -1.03
CA ILE A 110 11.21 1.47 -2.05
C ILE A 110 11.34 2.93 -2.54
N GLN A 111 10.25 3.71 -2.49
CA GLN A 111 10.19 5.10 -2.95
C GLN A 111 10.86 5.25 -4.34
N ASN A 112 11.64 6.31 -4.56
CA ASN A 112 12.32 6.56 -5.83
C ASN A 112 13.75 5.99 -5.88
N THR A 113 14.10 5.07 -4.98
CA THR A 113 15.49 4.58 -4.87
C THR A 113 15.94 3.71 -6.05
N LEU A 114 15.00 3.27 -6.90
CA LEU A 114 15.25 2.42 -8.07
C LEU A 114 15.22 3.17 -9.40
N VAL A 115 15.03 4.49 -9.41
CA VAL A 115 14.90 5.29 -10.62
C VAL A 115 15.85 6.48 -10.60
N ASN A 116 16.43 6.80 -11.74
CA ASN A 116 17.24 8.02 -11.87
C ASN A 116 16.33 9.26 -11.72
N PRO A 117 16.82 10.32 -11.05
CA PRO A 117 16.13 11.60 -11.05
C PRO A 117 15.81 12.10 -12.46
N PRO A 118 14.55 12.47 -12.77
CA PRO A 118 14.22 13.13 -14.00
C PRO A 118 14.87 14.51 -13.96
N GLU A 119 15.26 14.93 -15.15
CA GLU A 119 15.85 16.24 -15.37
C GLU A 119 14.81 17.12 -16.03
N TYR A 120 14.59 18.30 -15.44
CA TYR A 120 13.74 19.33 -16.01
C TYR A 120 14.60 20.24 -16.89
N SER A 121 14.15 20.45 -18.13
CA SER A 121 14.70 21.44 -19.04
C SER A 121 13.58 22.28 -19.65
N ARG A 122 13.80 23.59 -19.77
CA ARG A 122 12.86 24.51 -20.40
C ARG A 122 12.96 24.37 -21.91
N VAL A 123 11.89 23.92 -22.55
CA VAL A 123 11.82 23.75 -24.02
C VAL A 123 11.69 25.10 -24.75
N THR A 124 11.19 26.14 -24.08
CA THR A 124 10.83 27.44 -24.70
C THR A 124 11.77 28.59 -24.35
N ALA A 125 12.74 28.39 -23.46
CA ALA A 125 13.86 29.30 -23.30
C ALA A 125 14.99 28.78 -24.19
N GLU A 126 15.83 29.64 -24.77
CA GLU A 126 16.87 29.29 -25.75
C GLU A 126 18.04 28.47 -25.15
N GLY A 127 17.75 27.38 -24.42
CA GLY A 127 18.74 26.46 -23.87
C GLY A 127 19.73 27.13 -22.91
N ASP A 128 19.35 28.26 -22.31
CA ASP A 128 20.21 29.08 -21.44
C ASP A 128 20.39 28.50 -20.02
N GLN A 129 19.75 27.35 -19.75
CA GLN A 129 19.82 26.69 -18.46
C GLN A 129 20.19 25.22 -18.61
N ASP A 130 21.18 24.81 -17.82
CA ASP A 130 21.55 23.41 -17.65
C ASP A 130 20.33 22.62 -17.09
N PRO A 131 20.15 21.36 -17.52
CA PRO A 131 19.11 20.49 -16.98
C PRO A 131 19.17 20.41 -15.45
N MET A 132 18.04 20.68 -14.81
CA MET A 132 17.94 20.66 -13.35
C MET A 132 17.35 19.34 -12.88
N ARG A 133 18.05 18.63 -11.99
CA ARG A 133 17.47 17.48 -11.29
C ARG A 133 16.32 17.95 -10.42
N VAL A 134 15.14 17.40 -10.66
CA VAL A 134 13.98 17.67 -9.82
C VAL A 134 13.78 16.52 -8.85
N ARG A 135 13.38 16.85 -7.62
CA ARG A 135 12.77 15.86 -6.72
C ARG A 135 11.30 15.74 -7.11
N TRP A 136 10.83 14.51 -7.17
CA TRP A 136 9.45 14.16 -7.44
C TRP A 136 9.15 12.96 -6.57
N ASP A 137 7.90 12.78 -6.21
CA ASP A 137 7.43 11.54 -5.62
C ASP A 137 6.70 10.78 -6.73
N LEU A 138 7.13 9.56 -7.05
CA LEU A 138 6.31 8.70 -7.90
C LEU A 138 5.02 8.39 -7.13
N VAL A 139 3.86 8.64 -7.76
CA VAL A 139 2.56 8.22 -7.22
C VAL A 139 2.53 6.69 -7.00
N ALA A 140 3.40 5.95 -7.68
CA ALA A 140 3.68 4.55 -7.44
C ALA A 140 4.87 4.31 -6.48
N ALA A 141 4.94 5.03 -5.36
CA ALA A 141 5.94 4.82 -4.31
C ALA A 141 5.70 3.45 -3.65
N GLY A 142 6.11 2.37 -4.32
CA GLY A 142 5.78 1.00 -3.93
C GLY A 142 6.17 0.68 -2.48
N CYS A 143 5.19 0.21 -1.72
CA CYS A 143 5.46 -0.61 -0.54
C CYS A 143 5.88 -2.00 -1.04
N GLY A 144 7.16 -2.35 -0.87
CA GLY A 144 7.64 -3.69 -1.09
C GLY A 144 7.39 -4.53 0.15
N MET A 145 6.64 -5.63 0.02
CA MET A 145 6.38 -6.54 1.14
C MET A 145 6.93 -7.93 0.82
N THR A 146 7.78 -8.44 1.71
CA THR A 146 8.24 -9.83 1.68
C THR A 146 7.38 -10.63 2.65
N VAL A 147 6.58 -11.55 2.12
CA VAL A 147 5.65 -12.38 2.90
C VAL A 147 6.11 -13.83 2.89
N LEU A 148 6.19 -14.47 4.07
CA LEU A 148 6.47 -15.89 4.21
C LEU A 148 5.27 -16.61 4.83
N SER A 149 4.73 -17.58 4.10
CA SER A 149 3.62 -18.40 4.59
C SER A 149 4.07 -19.29 5.74
N SER A 150 3.31 -19.28 6.84
CA SER A 150 3.46 -20.26 7.94
C SER A 150 3.23 -21.71 7.46
N ALA A 151 2.37 -21.93 6.45
CA ALA A 151 2.14 -23.24 5.84
C ALA A 151 3.36 -23.79 5.08
N LEU A 152 4.36 -22.95 4.79
CA LEU A 152 5.66 -23.39 4.25
C LEU A 152 6.67 -23.71 5.37
N ARG A 153 6.51 -23.16 6.58
CA ARG A 153 7.38 -23.47 7.73
C ARG A 153 7.23 -24.92 8.20
N ASN A 154 6.03 -25.49 8.10
CA ASN A 154 5.76 -26.88 8.53
C ASN A 154 6.13 -27.97 7.49
N ARG A 155 6.68 -27.60 6.32
CA ARG A 155 7.17 -28.59 5.33
C ARG A 155 8.69 -28.68 5.20
N SER A 156 9.44 -27.94 6.02
CA SER A 156 10.90 -27.93 6.00
C SER A 156 11.55 -28.39 7.31
N ALA A 157 10.82 -29.11 8.17
CA ALA A 157 11.42 -29.95 9.21
C ALA A 157 11.99 -31.22 8.54
N GLY A 158 13.03 -31.03 7.74
CA GLY A 158 13.69 -32.09 6.98
C GLY A 158 14.39 -31.51 5.76
N VAL A 159 15.71 -31.59 5.77
CA VAL A 159 16.67 -31.25 4.71
C VAL A 159 17.20 -29.81 4.77
N GLU A 160 18.33 -29.70 5.48
CA GLU A 160 19.35 -28.66 5.34
C GLU A 160 19.78 -28.44 3.87
N ASN A 161 20.39 -27.27 3.63
CA ASN A 161 21.01 -26.81 2.38
C ASN A 161 20.09 -26.30 1.27
N SER A 162 19.72 -25.01 1.36
CA SER A 162 19.45 -24.18 0.16
C SER A 162 19.51 -22.67 0.50
N LEU A 163 20.66 -22.20 0.96
CA LEU A 163 20.95 -20.75 1.02
C LEU A 163 21.12 -20.12 -0.38
N THR A 164 21.21 -20.93 -1.44
CA THR A 164 21.49 -20.47 -2.81
C THR A 164 20.25 -20.27 -3.69
N ARG A 165 19.04 -20.67 -3.28
CA ARG A 165 17.80 -20.43 -4.05
C ARG A 165 17.03 -19.16 -3.65
N LYS A 166 17.34 -18.54 -2.51
CA LYS A 166 16.67 -17.31 -2.05
C LYS A 166 16.91 -16.09 -2.95
N ALA A 167 17.95 -16.12 -3.80
CA ALA A 167 18.24 -15.05 -4.76
C ALA A 167 17.37 -15.07 -6.03
N ALA A 168 16.62 -16.15 -6.30
CA ALA A 168 15.94 -16.30 -7.59
C ALA A 168 14.55 -15.64 -7.67
N LEU A 169 13.88 -15.37 -6.53
CA LEU A 169 12.52 -14.79 -6.55
C LEU A 169 12.52 -13.26 -6.59
N VAL A 170 13.64 -12.60 -6.23
CA VAL A 170 13.78 -11.14 -6.27
C VAL A 170 13.88 -10.59 -7.71
N LYS A 171 14.16 -11.45 -8.70
CA LYS A 171 14.40 -11.04 -10.09
C LYS A 171 13.19 -11.18 -11.02
N ALA A 172 12.04 -11.66 -10.53
CA ALA A 172 10.85 -11.88 -11.35
C ALA A 172 9.79 -10.76 -11.22
N LEU A 173 10.08 -9.71 -10.46
CA LEU A 173 9.19 -8.56 -10.20
C LEU A 173 9.91 -7.21 -10.33
N LEU A 174 11.05 -7.19 -11.03
CA LEU A 174 11.75 -6.01 -11.54
C LEU A 174 11.85 -6.13 -13.06
#